data_AF-A0A355GMN9-F1
#
_entry.id   AF-A0A355GMN9-F1
#
_cell.length_a   1.000
_cell.length_b   1.000
_cell.length_c   1.000
_cell.angle_alpha   90.00
_cell.angle_beta   90.00
_cell.angle_gamma   90.00
#
_symmetry.space_group_name_H-M   'P 1'
#
loop_
_entity.id
_entity.type
_entity.pdbx_description
1 polymer ?
#
loop_
_entity_poly.entity_id
_entity_poly.type
_entity_poly.pdbx_seq_one_letter_code
_entity_poly.pdbx_strand_id
1 'polypeptide(L)' 'MNQPPHEQFVSLLARHHSLIRGFIGTLLPHQTDADDVFQQTCLVLWRKWDTFDDTQSFTSWACGIAFYEVKNF' A
#
# COMPACT_ATOMS: atom_id res chain seq x y z
N MET A 1 -11.87 6.02 21.54
CA MET A 1 -11.21 4.72 21.78
C MET A 1 -10.03 4.66 20.83
N ASN A 2 -8.80 4.53 21.32
CA ASN A 2 -7.65 4.34 20.46
C ASN A 2 -7.76 2.94 19.85
N GLN A 3 -7.87 2.83 18.53
CA GLN A 3 -7.82 1.54 17.86
C GLN A 3 -6.44 0.92 18.05
N PRO A 4 -6.33 -0.41 18.24
CA PRO A 4 -5.03 -1.05 18.30
C PRO A 4 -4.28 -0.82 16.97
N PRO A 5 -2.94 -0.74 16.97
CA PRO A 5 -2.15 -0.33 15.80
C PRO A 5 -2.49 -1.10 14.51
N HIS A 6 -2.84 -2.37 14.64
CA HIS A 6 -3.23 -3.22 13.53
C HIS A 6 -4.58 -2.84 12.89
N GLU A 7 -5.56 -2.39 13.68
CA GLU A 7 -6.85 -1.96 13.14
C GLU A 7 -6.74 -0.63 12.38
N GLN A 8 -5.87 0.27 12.83
CA GLN A 8 -5.62 1.53 12.12
C GLN A 8 -5.01 1.26 10.74
N PHE A 9 -4.04 0.34 10.66
CA PHE A 9 -3.51 -0.12 9.38
C PHE A 9 -4.60 -0.68 8.48
N VAL A 10 -5.40 -1.64 8.96
CA VAL A 10 -6.46 -2.28 8.17
C VAL A 10 -7.47 -1.24 7.68
N SER A 11 -7.86 -0.30 8.53
CA SER A 11 -8.78 0.80 8.19
C SER A 11 -8.22 1.69 7.09
N LEU A 12 -6.95 2.11 7.19
CA LEU A 12 -6.28 2.94 6.19
C LEU A 12 -6.09 2.18 4.88
N LEU A 13 -5.64 0.93 4.94
CA LEU A 13 -5.45 0.10 3.75
C LEU A 13 -6.77 -0.13 3.02
N ALA A 14 -7.84 -0.47 3.74
CA ALA A 14 -9.18 -0.65 3.16
C ALA A 14 -9.70 0.65 2.54
N ARG A 15 -9.52 1.79 3.20
CA ARG A 15 -9.91 3.11 2.69
C ARG A 15 -9.17 3.50 1.41
N HIS A 16 -7.90 3.13 1.29
CA HIS A 16 -7.03 3.56 0.19
C HIS A 16 -6.72 2.47 -0.84
N HIS A 17 -7.29 1.27 -0.69
CA HIS A 17 -7.12 0.11 -1.56
C HIS A 17 -7.22 0.46 -3.05
N SER A 18 -8.35 1.03 -3.48
CA SER A 18 -8.61 1.31 -4.90
C SER A 18 -7.66 2.34 -5.49
N LEU A 19 -7.18 3.29 -4.67
CA LEU A 19 -6.22 4.31 -5.09
C LEU A 19 -4.85 3.68 -5.32
N ILE A 20 -4.37 2.87 -4.36
CA ILE A 20 -3.06 2.21 -4.45
C ILE A 20 -3.06 1.22 -5.62
N ARG A 21 -4.11 0.40 -5.76
CA ARG A 21 -4.27 -0.52 -6.89
C ARG A 21 -4.34 0.22 -8.22
N GLY A 22 -5.10 1.31 -8.29
CA GLY A 22 -5.19 2.14 -9.49
C GLY A 22 -3.85 2.73 -9.89
N PHE A 23 -3.07 3.23 -8.91
CA PHE A 23 -1.71 3.73 -9.14
C PHE A 23 -0.80 2.63 -9.72
N ILE A 24 -0.78 1.43 -9.14
CA ILE A 24 0.00 0.30 -9.66
C ILE A 24 -0.45 -0.07 -11.09
N GLY A 25 -1.76 -0.07 -11.35
CA GLY A 25 -2.31 -0.34 -12.68
C GLY A 25 -1.94 0.72 -13.73
N THR A 26 -1.50 1.91 -13.34
CA THR A 26 -0.93 2.88 -14.30
C THR A 26 0.52 2.57 -14.67
N LEU A 27 1.21 1.74 -13.90
CA LEU A 27 2.62 1.40 -14.08
C LEU A 27 2.83 0.02 -14.72
N LEU A 28 1.81 -0.84 -14.73
CA LEU A 28 1.87 -2.19 -15.30
C LEU A 28 0.82 -2.37 -16.42
N PRO A 29 1.19 -2.98 -17.56
CA PRO A 29 0.28 -3.16 -18.69
C PRO A 29 -0.75 -4.27 -18.46
N HIS A 30 -0.45 -5.25 -17.62
CA HIS A 30 -1.31 -6.40 -17.34
C HIS A 30 -1.96 -6.28 -15.96
N GLN A 31 -3.27 -6.48 -15.91
CA GLN A 31 -4.03 -6.37 -14.65
C GLN A 31 -3.67 -7.46 -13.63
N THR A 32 -3.31 -8.66 -14.10
CA THR A 32 -2.87 -9.77 -13.23
C THR A 32 -1.59 -9.41 -12.48
N ASP A 33 -0.63 -8.81 -13.18
CA ASP A 33 0.66 -8.38 -12.60
C ASP A 33 0.43 -7.26 -11.58
N ALA A 34 -0.51 -6.35 -11.88
CA ALA A 34 -0.89 -5.29 -10.95
C ALA A 34 -1.53 -5.84 -9.65
N ASP A 35 -2.32 -6.91 -9.75
CA ASP A 35 -2.91 -7.57 -8.57
C ASP A 35 -1.84 -8.27 -7.73
N ASP A 36 -0.87 -8.94 -8.35
CA ASP A 36 0.25 -9.57 -7.65
C ASP A 36 1.15 -8.55 -6.94
N VAL A 37 1.50 -7.46 -7.63
CA VAL A 37 2.28 -6.37 -7.04
C VAL A 37 1.51 -5.64 -5.93
N PHE A 38 0.19 -5.47 -6.08
CA PHE A 38 -0.63 -4.91 -5.01
C PHE A 38 -0.62 -5.78 -3.75
N GLN A 39 -0.71 -7.10 -3.90
CA GLN A 39 -0.61 -8.03 -2.77
C GLN A 39 0.76 -7.93 -2.08
N GLN A 40 1.86 -7.91 -2.84
CA GLN A 40 3.20 -7.75 -2.26
C GLN A 40 3.35 -6.40 -1.55
N THR A 41 2.85 -5.34 -2.16
CA THR A 41 2.81 -3.99 -1.55
C THR A 41 2.09 -4.03 -0.20
N CYS A 42 0.94 -4.69 -0.09
CA CYS A 42 0.22 -4.82 1.18
C CYS A 42 1.06 -5.52 2.26
N LEU A 43 1.78 -6.58 1.91
CA LEU A 43 2.67 -7.29 2.83
C LEU A 43 3.85 -6.43 3.28
N VAL A 44 4.44 -5.65 2.39
CA VAL A 44 5.54 -4.74 2.72
C VAL A 44 5.05 -3.58 3.60
N LEU A 45 3.89 -3.01 3.29
CA LEU A 45 3.27 -1.98 4.13
C LEU A 45 3.02 -2.50 5.54
N TRP A 46 2.49 -3.72 5.67
CA TRP A 46 2.27 -4.35 6.97
C TRP A 46 3.58 -4.53 7.74
N ARG A 47 4.62 -5.07 7.11
CA ARG A 47 5.95 -5.25 7.74
C ARG A 47 6.61 -3.95 8.15
N LYS A 48 6.30 -2.84 7.47
CA LYS A 48 6.85 -1.51 7.74
C LYS A 48 5.89 -0.62 8.54
N TRP A 49 4.77 -1.14 9.03
CA TRP A 49 3.75 -0.34 9.68
C TRP A 49 4.28 0.40 10.91
N ASP A 50 5.17 -0.23 11.69
CA ASP A 50 5.80 0.39 12.86
C ASP A 50 6.74 1.57 12.51
N THR A 51 7.05 1.76 11.22
CA THR A 51 7.85 2.88 10.70
C THR A 51 6.99 3.98 10.06
N PHE A 52 5.67 3.78 9.98
CA PHE A 52 4.77 4.78 9.42
C PHE A 52 4.65 5.97 10.38
N ASP A 53 4.99 7.15 9.86
CA ASP A 53 4.79 8.42 10.53
C ASP A 53 3.37 8.91 10.22
N ASP A 54 2.54 9.11 11.25
CA ASP A 54 1.15 9.52 11.09
C ASP A 54 0.98 11.00 10.71
N THR A 55 2.07 11.77 10.72
CA THR A 55 2.10 13.15 10.23
C THR A 55 2.14 13.25 8.71
N GLN A 56 2.51 12.16 8.01
CA GLN A 56 2.51 12.08 6.55
C GLN A 56 1.28 11.35 6.00
N SER A 57 0.96 11.61 4.73
CA SER A 57 -0.14 10.92 4.05
C SER A 57 0.16 9.43 3.88
N PHE A 58 -0.76 8.58 4.35
CA PHE A 58 -0.72 7.13 4.11
C PHE A 58 -0.64 6.79 2.62
N THR A 59 -1.34 7.53 1.75
CA THR A 59 -1.32 7.26 0.30
C THR A 59 0.04 7.57 -0.31
N SER A 60 0.69 8.67 0.09
CA SER A 60 2.03 9.01 -0.40
C SER A 60 3.05 7.97 0.01
N TRP A 61 2.97 7.50 1.26
CA TRP A 61 3.82 6.42 1.76
C TRP A 61 3.58 5.11 1.00
N ALA A 62 2.31 4.72 0.85
CA ALA A 62 1.92 3.48 0.19
C ALA A 62 2.29 3.47 -1.29
N CYS A 63 2.05 4.56 -2.02
CA CYS A 63 2.44 4.68 -3.42
C CYS A 63 3.97 4.67 -3.59
N GLY A 64 4.71 5.24 -2.63
CA GLY A 64 6.18 5.15 -2.62
C GLY A 64 6.65 3.70 -2.56
N ILE A 65 6.11 2.90 -1.64
CA ILE A 65 6.41 1.46 -1.54
C ILE A 65 5.96 0.72 -2.81
N ALA A 66 4.72 0.95 -3.27
CA ALA A 66 4.18 0.34 -4.48
C ALA A 66 5.06 0.57 -5.72
N PHE A 67 5.60 1.79 -5.86
CA PHE A 67 6.51 2.13 -6.96
C PHE A 67 7.79 1.27 -6.94
N TYR A 68 8.36 1.01 -5.76
CA TYR A 68 9.52 0.13 -5.65
C TYR A 68 9.17 -1.34 -5.90
N GLU A 69 8.01 -1.81 -5.45
CA GLU A 69 7.54 -3.16 -5.75
C GLU A 69 7.35 -3.38 -7.26
N VAL A 70 6.76 -2.42 -7.97
CA VAL A 70 6.65 -2.47 -9.45
C VAL A 70 8.02 -2.54 -10.12
N LYS A 71 9.02 -1.81 -9.62
CA LYS A 71 10.38 -1.83 -10.20
C LYS A 71 11.14 -3.13 -9.97
N ASN A 72 10.72 -3.93 -8.98
CA ASN A 72 11.35 -5.21 -8.62
C ASN A 72 10.61 -6.42 -9.21
N PHE A 73 9.46 -6.20 -9.85
CA PHE A 73 8.65 -7.20 -10.53
C PHE A 73 9.13 -7.39 -11.97
#